data_AF-A0A8H6IYI5-F1
#
_entry.id   AF-A0A8H6IYI5-F1
#
_cell.length_a   1.000
_cell.length_b   1.000
_cell.length_c   1.000
_cell.angle_alpha   90.00
_cell.angle_beta   90.00
_cell.angle_gamma   90.00
#
_symmetry.space_group_name_H-M   'P 1'
#
loop_
_entity.id
_entity.type
_entity.pdbx_description
1 polymer ?
#
loop_
_entity_poly.entity_id
_entity_poly.type
_entity_poly.pdbx_seq_one_letter_code
_entity_poly.pdbx_strand_id
1 'polypeptide(L)'
;MHWADVNHGKAEVMAGQHRIEALREYVKETRAPDSELWWTCELYDKDRLPRDLNIKLRVNRRDPSLPDNHGQIWTQLVSLASPAENSKDATTEEQVSVDIRLVEMLRLGGEKLFPTRRLVTLWNHHRWRPITTQWCRTKLGLETFNISSFESMASLRIDEYLIASLEAVLATLAALPLDERCHLMLRDWEQLSDGLGHAARTADQVEAVFYNGRRKGQGDDGLLATLDDDDYQSVCEYIKANPALAFPSLRRLLRTKKPDMQAAVHVLQHTIAWIDRDSALAIDEVNPKSKNKPLVREYLSTALDKLAAARGLEAGYPQD
;
A
#
# COMPACT_ATOMS: atom_id res chain seq x y z
N MET A 1 27.86 12.26 33.22
CA MET A 1 28.66 11.20 32.58
C MET A 1 27.97 10.86 31.27
N HIS A 2 28.59 11.07 30.11
CA HIS A 2 27.94 10.75 28.83
C HIS A 2 28.08 9.26 28.53
N TRP A 3 26.99 8.66 28.03
CA TRP A 3 26.92 7.23 27.72
C TRP A 3 28.05 6.76 26.78
N ALA A 4 28.38 7.57 25.78
CA ALA A 4 29.41 7.27 24.79
C ALA A 4 30.82 7.17 25.41
N ASP A 5 31.07 7.89 26.50
CA ASP A 5 32.37 7.92 27.18
C ASP A 5 32.64 6.63 27.98
N VAL A 6 31.58 5.90 28.33
CA VAL A 6 31.64 4.71 29.20
C VAL A 6 31.50 3.42 28.40
N ASN A 7 30.66 3.42 27.35
CA ASN A 7 30.24 2.20 26.67
C ASN A 7 30.71 2.12 25.21
N HIS A 8 31.58 3.02 24.76
CA HIS A 8 32.19 3.04 23.41
C HIS A 8 31.19 2.89 22.24
N GLY A 9 29.97 3.42 22.40
CA GLY A 9 28.91 3.32 21.40
C GLY A 9 27.72 4.24 21.69
N LYS A 10 26.95 4.56 20.65
CA LYS A 10 25.69 5.32 20.80
C LYS A 10 24.57 4.37 21.23
N ALA A 11 23.82 4.74 22.26
CA ALA A 11 22.57 4.06 22.59
C ALA A 11 21.51 4.40 21.53
N GLU A 12 20.75 3.40 21.08
CA GLU A 12 19.55 3.61 20.26
C GLU A 12 18.40 4.04 21.18
N VAL A 13 17.76 5.17 20.86
CA VAL A 13 16.53 5.57 21.54
C VAL A 13 15.37 4.80 20.95
N MET A 14 14.89 3.79 21.67
CA MET A 14 13.75 2.97 21.23
C MET A 14 12.39 3.60 21.53
N ALA A 15 12.27 4.41 22.58
CA ALA A 15 11.02 5.01 23.03
C ALA A 15 11.25 6.36 23.72
N GLY A 16 10.28 7.28 23.62
CA GLY A 16 10.31 8.57 24.30
C GLY A 16 10.81 9.77 23.48
N GLN A 17 10.84 9.70 22.15
CA GLN A 17 11.28 10.82 21.29
C GLN A 17 10.56 12.14 21.61
N HIS A 18 9.25 12.12 21.88
CA HIS A 18 8.52 13.32 22.30
C HIS A 18 9.01 13.92 23.62
N ARG A 19 9.42 13.09 24.58
CA ARG A 19 10.03 13.59 25.84
C ARG A 19 11.41 14.19 25.59
N ILE A 20 12.16 13.63 24.64
CA ILE A 20 13.43 14.20 24.21
C ILE A 20 13.22 15.60 23.65
N GLU A 21 12.27 15.74 22.72
CA GLU A 21 12.02 17.00 22.06
C GLU A 21 11.41 18.03 23.02
N ALA A 22 10.44 17.62 23.86
CA ALA A 22 9.86 18.50 24.87
C ALA A 22 10.90 19.02 25.89
N LEU A 23 11.89 18.19 26.28
CA LEU A 23 12.95 18.63 27.19
C LEU A 23 13.90 19.62 26.49
N ARG A 24 14.19 19.41 25.19
CA ARG A 24 14.98 20.36 24.40
C ARG A 24 14.27 21.70 24.24
N GLU A 25 12.97 21.68 23.96
CA GLU A 25 12.14 22.89 23.90
C GLU A 25 12.09 23.60 25.25
N TYR A 26 11.87 22.87 26.34
CA TYR A 26 11.86 23.43 27.70
C TYR A 26 13.16 24.16 28.05
N VAL A 27 14.32 23.57 27.78
CA VAL A 27 15.62 24.21 28.08
C VAL A 27 15.82 25.46 27.22
N LYS A 28 15.40 25.42 25.96
CA LYS A 28 15.44 26.57 25.05
C LYS A 28 14.55 27.73 25.54
N GLU A 29 13.37 27.43 26.04
CA GLU A 29 12.41 28.43 26.54
C GLU A 29 12.82 29.02 27.90
N THR A 30 13.31 28.18 28.82
CA THR A 30 13.63 28.58 30.20
C THR A 30 15.05 29.07 30.39
N ARG A 31 15.93 28.90 29.38
CA ARG A 31 17.38 29.13 29.47
C ARG A 31 18.03 28.36 30.63
N ALA A 32 17.46 27.21 30.96
CA ALA A 32 18.02 26.31 31.95
C ALA A 32 19.43 25.85 31.52
N PRO A 33 20.32 25.55 32.47
CA PRO A 33 21.65 25.06 32.14
C PRO A 33 21.58 23.66 31.53
N ASP A 34 22.49 23.35 30.60
CA ASP A 34 22.59 22.03 29.94
C ASP A 34 22.78 20.87 30.93
N SER A 35 23.20 21.15 32.16
CA SER A 35 23.24 20.17 33.25
C SER A 35 21.87 19.61 33.65
N GLU A 36 20.78 20.22 33.20
CA GLU A 36 19.39 19.76 33.40
C GLU A 36 18.89 18.88 32.23
N LEU A 37 19.68 18.70 31.17
CA LEU A 37 19.38 17.81 30.03
C LEU A 37 19.64 16.34 30.37
N TRP A 38 18.98 15.82 31.40
CA TRP A 38 19.04 14.41 31.75
C TRP A 38 17.65 13.88 32.11
N TRP A 39 17.44 12.60 31.84
CA TRP A 39 16.31 11.83 32.33
C TRP A 39 16.76 10.43 32.69
N THR A 40 15.96 9.74 33.49
CA THR A 40 16.17 8.33 33.79
C THR A 40 15.81 7.46 32.58
N CYS A 41 16.75 6.63 32.15
CA CYS A 41 16.58 5.69 31.03
C CYS A 41 16.46 4.25 31.56
N GLU A 42 15.59 3.46 30.94
CA GLU A 42 15.67 2.01 31.03
C GLU A 42 16.59 1.49 29.93
N LEU A 43 17.59 0.69 30.31
CA LEU A 43 18.59 0.16 29.38
C LEU A 43 18.32 -1.30 29.09
N TYR A 44 18.27 -1.62 27.80
CA TYR A 44 18.02 -2.97 27.31
C TYR A 44 19.23 -3.48 26.54
N ASP A 45 19.63 -4.72 26.81
CA ASP A 45 20.67 -5.41 26.05
C ASP A 45 20.10 -5.84 24.69
N LYS A 46 20.70 -5.34 23.61
CA LYS A 46 20.27 -5.60 22.22
C LYS A 46 20.21 -7.10 21.90
N ASP A 47 21.17 -7.88 22.38
CA ASP A 47 21.32 -9.29 22.02
C ASP A 47 20.44 -10.20 22.90
N ARG A 48 19.90 -9.67 23.99
CA ARG A 48 19.02 -10.39 24.93
C ARG A 48 17.59 -9.88 24.94
N LEU A 49 17.27 -8.84 24.17
CA LEU A 49 15.94 -8.24 24.14
C LEU A 49 14.94 -9.19 23.47
N PRO A 50 13.91 -9.69 24.19
CA PRO A 50 12.90 -10.55 23.58
C PRO A 50 12.21 -9.84 22.41
N ARG A 51 11.98 -10.56 21.31
CA ARG A 51 11.37 -10.01 20.07
C ARG A 51 10.09 -9.23 20.36
N ASP A 52 9.23 -9.76 21.23
CA ASP A 52 7.95 -9.13 21.59
C ASP A 52 8.13 -7.81 22.34
N LEU A 53 9.16 -7.71 23.19
CA LEU A 53 9.49 -6.49 23.92
C LEU A 53 10.14 -5.46 22.99
N ASN A 54 11.00 -5.90 22.07
CA ASN A 54 11.59 -5.07 21.02
C ASN A 54 10.50 -4.40 20.16
N ILE A 55 9.50 -5.18 19.70
CA ILE A 55 8.34 -4.68 18.96
C ILE A 55 7.56 -3.64 19.79
N LYS A 56 7.22 -3.96 21.04
CA LYS A 56 6.45 -3.06 21.91
C LYS A 56 7.17 -1.73 22.17
N LEU A 57 8.49 -1.77 22.39
CA LEU A 57 9.31 -0.59 22.61
C LEU A 57 9.40 0.27 21.35
N ARG A 58 9.57 -0.32 20.17
CA ARG A 58 9.62 0.42 18.89
C ARG A 58 8.28 1.01 18.47
N VAL A 59 7.18 0.36 18.83
CA VAL A 59 5.82 0.83 18.50
C VAL A 59 5.36 1.94 19.45
N ASN A 60 5.77 1.90 20.73
CA ASN A 60 5.54 2.93 21.76
C ASN A 60 4.18 3.67 21.73
N ARG A 61 3.08 2.95 21.52
CA ARG A 61 1.71 3.50 21.58
C ARG A 61 1.27 3.63 23.04
N ARG A 62 1.60 4.75 23.68
CA ARG A 62 0.97 5.21 24.93
C ARG A 62 0.10 6.46 24.74
N ASP A 63 0.25 7.18 23.63
CA ASP A 63 -0.64 8.29 23.27
C ASP A 63 -1.59 7.89 22.13
N PRO A 64 -2.93 8.03 22.32
CA PRO A 64 -3.94 7.75 21.29
C PRO A 64 -4.06 8.85 20.21
N SER A 65 -3.19 9.88 20.20
CA SER A 65 -3.45 11.13 19.47
C SER A 65 -3.07 11.15 17.99
N LEU A 66 -2.40 10.13 17.44
CA LEU A 66 -2.15 10.03 16.01
C LEU A 66 -2.68 8.70 15.48
N PRO A 67 -3.82 8.69 14.77
CA PRO A 67 -4.23 7.50 14.04
C PRO A 67 -3.25 7.31 12.89
N ASP A 68 -2.39 6.30 12.99
CA ASP A 68 -1.71 5.77 11.81
C ASP A 68 -2.81 5.40 10.80
N ASN A 69 -2.75 5.94 9.59
CA ASN A 69 -3.64 5.50 8.53
C ASN A 69 -3.36 4.01 8.20
N HIS A 70 -4.30 3.34 7.53
CA HIS A 70 -4.15 1.90 7.25
C HIS A 70 -2.83 1.58 6.50
N GLY A 71 -2.32 2.50 5.68
CA GLY A 71 -1.07 2.33 4.92
C GLY A 71 0.18 2.40 5.80
N GLN A 72 0.18 3.30 6.78
CA GLN A 72 1.25 3.40 7.77
C GLN A 72 1.32 2.14 8.63
N ILE A 73 0.17 1.60 9.05
CA ILE A 73 0.09 0.34 9.81
C ILE A 73 0.62 -0.82 8.97
N TRP A 74 0.28 -0.87 7.68
CA TRP A 74 0.82 -1.87 6.76
C TRP A 74 2.35 -1.77 6.66
N THR A 75 2.89 -0.57 6.49
CA THR A 75 4.33 -0.32 6.34
C THR A 75 5.12 -0.66 7.62
N GLN A 76 4.55 -0.39 8.80
CA GLN A 76 5.11 -0.83 10.07
C GLN A 76 5.16 -2.36 10.13
N LEU A 77 4.10 -3.04 9.71
CA LEU A 77 4.01 -4.50 9.73
C LEU A 77 5.01 -5.14 8.73
N VAL A 78 5.23 -4.50 7.57
CA VAL A 78 6.33 -4.84 6.65
C VAL A 78 7.69 -4.70 7.31
N SER A 79 7.94 -3.60 8.02
CA SER A 79 9.22 -3.35 8.70
C SER A 79 9.49 -4.38 9.80
N LEU A 80 8.45 -4.81 10.53
CA LEU A 80 8.56 -5.84 11.58
C LEU A 80 8.70 -7.26 11.04
N ALA A 81 8.09 -7.53 9.88
CA ALA A 81 8.17 -8.83 9.22
C ALA A 81 9.44 -8.99 8.38
N SER A 82 10.15 -7.90 8.08
CA SER A 82 11.42 -7.97 7.37
C SER A 82 12.50 -8.55 8.31
N PRO A 83 13.23 -9.59 7.90
CA PRO A 83 14.34 -10.11 8.70
C PRO A 83 15.39 -9.01 8.88
N ALA A 84 15.86 -8.83 10.11
CA ALA A 84 16.97 -7.91 10.38
C ALA A 84 18.18 -8.37 9.56
N GLU A 85 18.89 -7.43 8.92
CA GLU A 85 20.05 -7.65 8.03
C GLU A 85 21.21 -8.48 8.65
N ASN A 86 21.09 -8.90 9.91
CA ASN A 86 22.10 -9.66 10.64
C ASN A 86 21.78 -11.15 10.86
N SER A 87 20.64 -11.68 10.38
CA SER A 87 20.38 -13.13 10.46
C SER A 87 21.04 -13.86 9.29
N LYS A 88 22.22 -14.43 9.51
CA LYS A 88 23.01 -15.18 8.51
C LYS A 88 22.39 -16.51 8.02
N ASP A 89 21.15 -16.83 8.41
CA ASP A 89 20.44 -18.05 8.01
C ASP A 89 19.21 -17.79 7.12
N ALA A 90 19.18 -16.67 6.38
CA ALA A 90 18.10 -16.39 5.42
C ALA A 90 18.29 -17.15 4.09
N THR A 91 18.38 -18.47 4.15
CA THR A 91 18.11 -19.33 2.98
C THR A 91 16.66 -19.78 3.06
N THR A 92 15.92 -19.49 1.99
CA THR A 92 14.46 -19.63 1.80
C THR A 92 13.68 -18.42 2.30
N GLU A 93 12.95 -17.78 1.39
CA GLU A 93 11.90 -16.81 1.67
C GLU A 93 10.80 -17.47 2.53
N GLU A 94 11.07 -17.68 3.81
CA GLU A 94 10.02 -17.99 4.77
C GLU A 94 9.11 -16.76 4.80
N GLN A 95 8.05 -16.81 4.00
CA GLN A 95 6.97 -15.84 4.03
C GLN A 95 6.49 -15.75 5.47
N VAL A 96 6.91 -14.70 6.18
CA VAL A 96 6.51 -14.48 7.57
C VAL A 96 4.99 -14.37 7.58
N SER A 97 4.34 -15.48 7.95
CA SER A 97 2.91 -15.52 8.15
C SER A 97 2.64 -14.74 9.43
N VAL A 98 1.77 -13.74 9.32
CA VAL A 98 1.44 -12.90 10.47
C VAL A 98 0.17 -13.45 11.08
N ASP A 99 0.24 -13.75 12.37
CA ASP A 99 -0.90 -14.15 13.18
C ASP A 99 -1.48 -12.93 13.93
N ILE A 100 -2.74 -13.05 14.33
CA ILE A 100 -3.51 -12.08 15.12
C ILE A 100 -2.72 -11.63 16.35
N ARG A 101 -1.97 -12.52 17.00
CA ARG A 101 -1.15 -12.18 18.18
C ARG A 101 -0.08 -11.12 17.87
N LEU A 102 0.56 -11.18 16.70
CA LEU A 102 1.56 -10.19 16.29
C LEU A 102 0.92 -8.83 15.99
N VAL A 103 -0.29 -8.85 15.43
CA VAL A 103 -1.08 -7.64 15.18
C VAL A 103 -1.64 -7.05 16.48
N GLU A 104 -2.02 -7.87 17.46
CA GLU A 104 -2.39 -7.42 18.80
C GLU A 104 -1.20 -6.82 19.55
N MET A 105 0.02 -7.34 19.33
CA MET A 105 1.24 -6.75 19.88
C MET A 105 1.58 -5.36 19.34
N LEU A 106 1.11 -5.02 18.13
CA LEU A 106 1.16 -3.65 17.63
C LEU A 106 0.30 -2.69 18.47
N ARG A 107 -0.49 -3.17 19.45
CA ARG A 107 -1.38 -2.35 20.28
C ARG A 107 -2.30 -1.45 19.44
N LEU A 108 -2.79 -1.99 18.32
CA LEU A 108 -3.76 -1.33 17.43
C LEU A 108 -5.14 -1.13 18.09
N GLY A 109 -5.34 -1.65 19.31
CA GLY A 109 -6.61 -1.69 20.04
C GLY A 109 -6.83 -0.54 21.03
N GLY A 110 -6.61 0.71 20.60
CA GLY A 110 -7.05 1.91 21.33
C GLY A 110 -8.28 2.53 20.68
N GLU A 111 -9.44 2.39 21.33
CA GLU A 111 -10.72 3.12 21.13
C GLU A 111 -11.46 3.10 19.78
N LYS A 112 -10.90 2.57 18.69
CA LYS A 112 -11.65 2.33 17.43
C LYS A 112 -11.45 0.90 16.94
N LEU A 113 -12.53 0.25 16.48
CA LEU A 113 -12.57 -1.13 15.97
C LEU A 113 -11.67 -1.31 14.72
N PHE A 114 -10.36 -1.38 14.93
CA PHE A 114 -9.41 -1.63 13.86
C PHE A 114 -9.64 -3.04 13.26
N PRO A 115 -9.67 -3.21 11.92
CA PRO A 115 -10.03 -4.49 11.30
C PRO A 115 -8.86 -5.50 11.29
N THR A 116 -8.36 -5.88 12.48
CA THR A 116 -7.23 -6.80 12.70
C THR A 116 -7.36 -8.10 11.92
N ARG A 117 -8.55 -8.72 11.91
CA ARG A 117 -8.77 -9.98 11.17
C ARG A 117 -8.61 -9.79 9.66
N ARG A 118 -9.13 -8.69 9.10
CA ARG A 118 -8.98 -8.38 7.67
C ARG A 118 -7.52 -8.09 7.31
N LEU A 119 -6.79 -7.40 8.20
CA LEU A 119 -5.35 -7.18 8.03
C LEU A 119 -4.60 -8.51 7.94
N VAL A 120 -4.86 -9.43 8.87
CA VAL A 120 -4.24 -10.77 8.87
C VAL A 120 -4.61 -11.57 7.62
N THR A 121 -5.87 -11.51 7.17
CA THR A 121 -6.31 -12.17 5.93
C THR A 121 -5.56 -11.62 4.72
N LEU A 122 -5.56 -10.30 4.55
CA LEU A 122 -4.93 -9.63 3.41
C LEU A 122 -3.40 -9.81 3.42
N TRP A 123 -2.77 -9.74 4.59
CA TRP A 123 -1.33 -9.97 4.75
C TRP A 123 -0.91 -11.36 4.29
N ASN A 124 -1.69 -12.37 4.65
CA ASN A 124 -1.40 -13.76 4.30
C ASN A 124 -1.92 -14.14 2.90
N HIS A 125 -2.46 -13.19 2.15
CA HIS A 125 -2.88 -13.40 0.77
C HIS A 125 -1.70 -13.23 -0.18
N HIS A 126 -1.27 -14.30 -0.84
CA HIS A 126 -0.01 -14.31 -1.61
C HIS A 126 0.02 -13.32 -2.79
N ARG A 127 -1.09 -13.18 -3.54
CA ARG A 127 -1.18 -12.20 -4.64
C ARG A 127 -1.29 -10.75 -4.17
N TRP A 128 -2.08 -10.51 -3.12
CA TRP A 128 -2.37 -9.16 -2.65
C TRP A 128 -1.28 -8.56 -1.75
N ARG A 129 -0.52 -9.37 -1.02
CA ARG A 129 0.54 -8.86 -0.12
C ARG A 129 1.64 -8.09 -0.87
N PRO A 130 2.23 -8.60 -1.97
CA PRO A 130 3.29 -7.88 -2.69
C PRO A 130 2.79 -6.56 -3.26
N ILE A 131 1.67 -6.58 -3.99
CA ILE A 131 1.11 -5.37 -4.61
C ILE A 131 0.68 -4.34 -3.56
N THR A 132 0.06 -4.77 -2.45
CA THR A 132 -0.31 -3.86 -1.35
C THR A 132 0.93 -3.25 -0.70
N THR A 133 2.00 -4.04 -0.56
CA THR A 133 3.27 -3.54 -0.02
C THR A 133 3.91 -2.51 -0.93
N GLN A 134 3.94 -2.76 -2.24
CA GLN A 134 4.44 -1.79 -3.20
C GLN A 134 3.55 -0.53 -3.26
N TRP A 135 2.23 -0.70 -3.21
CA TRP A 135 1.26 0.38 -3.15
C TRP A 135 1.54 1.31 -1.97
N CYS A 136 1.64 0.76 -0.76
CA CYS A 136 1.90 1.50 0.47
C CYS A 136 3.30 2.13 0.56
N ARG A 137 4.23 1.83 -0.37
CA ARG A 137 5.51 2.58 -0.46
C ARG A 137 5.35 3.96 -1.07
N THR A 138 4.27 4.18 -1.82
CA THR A 138 3.96 5.47 -2.45
C THR A 138 3.10 6.34 -1.53
N LYS A 139 3.23 7.67 -1.62
CA LYS A 139 2.38 8.61 -0.88
C LYS A 139 0.89 8.44 -1.23
N LEU A 140 0.60 8.26 -2.52
CA LEU A 140 -0.72 7.95 -3.04
C LEU A 140 -1.31 6.68 -2.41
N GLY A 141 -0.49 5.64 -2.26
CA GLY A 141 -0.92 4.40 -1.65
C GLY A 141 -1.13 4.50 -0.15
N LEU A 142 -0.30 5.27 0.58
CA LEU A 142 -0.53 5.55 2.01
C LEU A 142 -1.86 6.26 2.26
N GLU A 143 -2.24 7.20 1.39
CA GLU A 143 -3.51 7.93 1.49
C GLU A 143 -4.73 7.07 1.11
N THR A 144 -4.60 6.24 0.08
CA THR A 144 -5.73 5.52 -0.52
C THR A 144 -5.93 4.11 0.01
N PHE A 145 -4.90 3.50 0.60
CA PHE A 145 -4.99 2.13 1.08
C PHE A 145 -5.99 2.03 2.24
N ASN A 146 -6.94 1.11 2.08
CA ASN A 146 -7.86 0.75 3.13
C ASN A 146 -7.96 -0.77 3.21
N ILE A 147 -7.49 -1.35 4.32
CA ILE A 147 -7.56 -2.79 4.63
C ILE A 147 -8.93 -3.41 4.30
N SER A 148 -10.04 -2.76 4.66
CA SER A 148 -11.37 -3.32 4.41
C SER A 148 -11.73 -3.32 2.93
N SER A 149 -11.37 -2.26 2.20
CA SER A 149 -11.60 -2.17 0.77
C SER A 149 -10.74 -3.19 0.02
N PHE A 150 -9.45 -3.28 0.35
CA PHE A 150 -8.50 -4.21 -0.29
C PHE A 150 -8.82 -5.68 0.01
N GLU A 151 -9.20 -6.01 1.25
CA GLU A 151 -9.66 -7.36 1.59
C GLU A 151 -10.98 -7.69 0.86
N SER A 152 -11.91 -6.73 0.75
CA SER A 152 -13.12 -6.93 -0.04
C SER A 152 -12.82 -7.12 -1.53
N MET A 153 -11.85 -6.40 -2.09
CA MET A 153 -11.40 -6.57 -3.48
C MET A 153 -10.81 -7.97 -3.69
N ALA A 154 -9.91 -8.41 -2.80
CA ALA A 154 -9.34 -9.74 -2.83
C ALA A 154 -10.40 -10.86 -2.74
N SER A 155 -11.48 -10.63 -1.99
CA SER A 155 -12.56 -11.61 -1.85
C SER A 155 -13.33 -11.88 -3.15
N LEU A 156 -13.25 -10.98 -4.14
CA LEU A 156 -13.96 -11.11 -5.42
C LEU A 156 -13.31 -12.11 -6.39
N ARG A 157 -12.06 -12.55 -6.13
CA ARG A 157 -11.34 -13.56 -6.94
C ARG A 157 -11.17 -13.17 -8.42
N ILE A 158 -11.13 -11.87 -8.70
CA ILE A 158 -10.78 -11.25 -9.98
C ILE A 158 -9.47 -10.48 -9.85
N ASP A 159 -8.54 -11.07 -9.09
CA ASP A 159 -7.30 -10.43 -8.65
C ASP A 159 -6.53 -9.83 -9.82
N GLU A 160 -6.38 -10.54 -10.94
CA GLU A 160 -5.58 -10.05 -12.08
C GLU A 160 -6.08 -8.73 -12.66
N TYR A 161 -7.40 -8.56 -12.80
CA TYR A 161 -7.95 -7.30 -13.30
C TYR A 161 -7.65 -6.14 -12.34
N LEU A 162 -7.82 -6.38 -11.03
CA LEU A 162 -7.62 -5.36 -10.00
C LEU A 162 -6.13 -5.06 -9.78
N ILE A 163 -5.29 -6.10 -9.76
CA ILE A 163 -3.84 -6.00 -9.61
C ILE A 163 -3.24 -5.32 -10.84
N ALA A 164 -3.60 -5.71 -12.06
CA ALA A 164 -3.12 -5.04 -13.27
C ALA A 164 -3.48 -3.54 -13.28
N SER A 165 -4.66 -3.19 -12.74
CA SER A 165 -5.06 -1.78 -12.60
C SER A 165 -4.20 -1.02 -11.59
N LEU A 166 -3.83 -1.65 -10.46
CA LEU A 166 -2.91 -1.06 -9.47
C LEU A 166 -1.48 -0.97 -10.02
N GLU A 167 -1.02 -2.00 -10.71
CA GLU A 167 0.30 -2.07 -11.35
C GLU A 167 0.45 -1.01 -12.44
N ALA A 168 -0.57 -0.76 -13.25
CA ALA A 168 -0.56 0.31 -14.25
C ALA A 168 -0.35 1.69 -13.59
N VAL A 169 -0.98 1.93 -12.43
CA VAL A 169 -0.77 3.18 -11.68
C VAL A 169 0.66 3.23 -11.12
N LEU A 170 1.15 2.15 -10.52
CA LEU A 170 2.52 2.08 -10.00
C LEU A 170 3.59 2.25 -11.09
N ALA A 171 3.36 1.68 -12.28
CA ALA A 171 4.24 1.83 -13.42
C ALA A 171 4.33 3.28 -13.88
N THR A 172 3.19 3.98 -13.95
CA THR A 172 3.17 5.41 -14.26
C THR A 172 3.85 6.23 -13.17
N LEU A 173 3.62 5.94 -11.89
CA LEU A 173 4.29 6.63 -10.79
C LEU A 173 5.82 6.45 -10.84
N ALA A 174 6.30 5.24 -11.13
CA ALA A 174 7.73 4.95 -11.26
C ALA A 174 8.36 5.59 -12.50
N ALA A 175 7.57 5.82 -13.55
CA ALA A 175 8.03 6.44 -14.79
C ALA A 175 8.07 7.97 -14.71
N LEU A 176 7.31 8.61 -13.81
CA LEU A 176 7.31 10.05 -13.67
C LEU A 176 8.64 10.53 -13.04
N PRO A 177 9.18 11.69 -13.46
CA PRO A 177 10.39 12.27 -12.89
C PRO A 177 10.08 12.95 -11.54
N LEU A 178 9.59 12.17 -10.57
CA LEU A 178 9.17 12.63 -9.25
C LEU A 178 9.87 11.79 -8.18
N ASP A 179 10.23 12.42 -7.05
CA ASP A 179 10.58 11.65 -5.85
C ASP A 179 9.32 10.92 -5.35
N GLU A 180 9.40 9.58 -5.34
CA GLU A 180 8.35 8.64 -4.92
C GLU A 180 7.74 8.97 -3.54
N ARG A 181 8.50 9.68 -2.70
CA ARG A 181 8.13 9.95 -1.30
C ARG A 181 7.31 11.22 -1.10
N CYS A 182 7.33 12.18 -2.02
CA CYS A 182 6.97 13.55 -1.65
C CYS A 182 5.77 14.17 -2.39
N HIS A 183 5.48 13.82 -3.65
CA HIS A 183 4.83 14.84 -4.49
C HIS A 183 3.40 14.56 -4.99
N LEU A 184 2.92 13.31 -4.99
CA LEU A 184 1.65 13.00 -5.66
C LEU A 184 0.59 12.46 -4.69
N MET A 185 -0.39 13.30 -4.38
CA MET A 185 -1.56 12.98 -3.55
C MET A 185 -2.73 12.47 -4.41
N LEU A 186 -3.78 11.92 -3.79
CA LEU A 186 -4.98 11.46 -4.50
C LEU A 186 -5.61 12.57 -5.37
N ARG A 187 -5.65 13.81 -4.87
CA ARG A 187 -6.19 14.96 -5.61
C ARG A 187 -5.43 15.19 -6.93
N ASP A 188 -4.11 15.16 -6.87
CA ASP A 188 -3.25 15.36 -8.05
C ASP A 188 -3.48 14.22 -9.06
N TRP A 189 -3.51 12.98 -8.58
CA TRP A 189 -3.78 11.82 -9.43
C TRP A 189 -5.15 11.90 -10.10
N GLU A 190 -6.19 12.30 -9.37
CA GLU A 190 -7.54 12.43 -9.93
C GLU A 190 -7.61 13.52 -11.01
N GLN A 191 -6.93 14.65 -10.83
CA GLN A 191 -6.84 15.69 -11.86
C GLN A 191 -6.09 15.20 -13.11
N LEU A 192 -4.96 14.51 -12.94
CA LEU A 192 -4.24 13.89 -14.05
C LEU A 192 -5.06 12.81 -14.75
N SER A 193 -5.80 12.00 -13.99
CA SER A 193 -6.63 10.94 -14.56
C SER A 193 -7.84 11.47 -15.32
N ASP A 194 -8.53 12.49 -14.77
CA ASP A 194 -9.70 13.10 -15.41
C ASP A 194 -9.30 13.86 -16.68
N GLY A 195 -8.12 14.50 -16.69
CA GLY A 195 -7.63 15.26 -17.84
C GLY A 195 -6.85 14.45 -18.88
N LEU A 196 -6.12 13.42 -18.45
CA LEU A 196 -5.15 12.67 -19.27
C LEU A 196 -5.42 11.17 -19.37
N GLY A 197 -6.53 10.69 -18.82
CA GLY A 197 -6.91 9.27 -18.82
C GLY A 197 -7.33 8.72 -20.20
N HIS A 198 -7.36 9.56 -21.23
CA HIS A 198 -7.68 9.15 -22.61
C HIS A 198 -6.41 8.72 -23.37
N ALA A 199 -6.49 7.60 -24.09
CA ALA A 199 -5.36 6.99 -24.80
C ALA A 199 -4.80 7.84 -25.96
N ALA A 200 -5.52 8.86 -26.42
CA ALA A 200 -5.11 9.75 -27.50
C ALA A 200 -5.00 11.20 -27.00
N ARG A 201 -4.14 11.45 -26.01
CA ARG A 201 -3.95 12.80 -25.48
C ARG A 201 -3.04 13.65 -26.36
N THR A 202 -3.37 14.94 -26.51
CA THR A 202 -2.55 15.92 -27.23
C THR A 202 -1.69 16.76 -26.28
N ALA A 203 -0.63 17.39 -26.80
CA ALA A 203 0.20 18.29 -26.00
C ALA A 203 -0.61 19.45 -25.39
N ASP A 204 -1.58 19.99 -26.15
CA ASP A 204 -2.49 21.05 -25.67
C ASP A 204 -3.36 20.59 -24.50
N GLN A 205 -3.78 19.32 -24.48
CA GLN A 205 -4.52 18.76 -23.35
C GLN A 205 -3.65 18.62 -22.10
N VAL A 206 -2.37 18.26 -22.27
CA VAL A 206 -1.41 18.24 -21.16
C VAL A 206 -1.20 19.66 -20.61
N GLU A 207 -1.00 20.66 -21.48
CA GLU A 207 -0.88 22.05 -21.04
C GLU A 207 -2.14 22.55 -20.35
N ALA A 208 -3.32 22.21 -20.88
CA ALA A 208 -4.59 22.55 -20.28
C ALA A 208 -4.70 22.01 -18.84
N VAL A 209 -4.27 20.76 -18.58
CA VAL A 209 -4.33 20.19 -17.22
C VAL A 209 -3.37 20.87 -16.25
N PHE A 210 -2.16 21.23 -16.72
CA PHE A 210 -1.14 21.85 -15.88
C PHE A 210 -1.40 23.36 -15.66
N TYR A 211 -1.92 24.06 -16.67
CA TYR A 211 -1.97 25.53 -16.66
C TYR A 211 -3.37 26.13 -16.76
N ASN A 212 -4.45 25.35 -16.90
CA ASN A 212 -5.80 25.94 -16.88
C ASN A 212 -6.09 26.61 -15.53
N GLY A 213 -6.21 27.93 -15.55
CA GLY A 213 -6.64 28.74 -14.42
C GLY A 213 -5.52 29.26 -13.51
N ARG A 214 -4.25 28.87 -13.70
CA ARG A 214 -3.12 29.54 -13.03
C ARG A 214 -2.90 30.93 -13.65
N ARG A 215 -3.63 31.94 -13.19
CA ARG A 215 -3.13 33.32 -13.27
C ARG A 215 -1.88 33.37 -12.39
N LYS A 216 -0.74 33.79 -12.97
CA LYS A 216 0.51 34.07 -12.21
C LYS A 216 0.17 34.75 -10.88
N GLY A 217 0.37 34.06 -9.75
CA GLY A 217 0.22 34.64 -8.41
C GLY A 217 -0.84 34.05 -7.46
N GLN A 218 -1.50 32.92 -7.76
CA GLN A 218 -2.29 32.20 -6.74
C GLN A 218 -1.48 31.03 -6.15
N GLY A 219 -0.95 31.25 -4.95
CA GLY A 219 -0.19 30.27 -4.17
C GLY A 219 -1.05 29.15 -3.58
N ASP A 220 -0.38 28.03 -3.32
CA ASP A 220 -0.72 26.88 -2.47
C ASP A 220 -1.82 25.88 -2.85
N ASP A 221 -2.61 26.08 -3.92
CA ASP A 221 -3.77 25.18 -4.19
C ASP A 221 -3.82 24.53 -5.59
N GLY A 222 -2.69 24.53 -6.31
CA GLY A 222 -2.55 23.97 -7.66
C GLY A 222 -2.20 22.48 -7.72
N LEU A 223 -2.37 21.87 -8.90
CA LEU A 223 -1.83 20.54 -9.21
C LEU A 223 -0.34 20.49 -8.84
N LEU A 224 0.09 19.43 -8.13
CA LEU A 224 1.48 19.20 -7.71
C LEU A 224 2.09 20.42 -7.00
N ALA A 225 1.34 21.06 -6.10
CA ALA A 225 1.75 22.29 -5.38
C ALA A 225 3.06 22.17 -4.59
N THR A 226 3.56 20.95 -4.37
CA THR A 226 4.81 20.69 -3.63
C THR A 226 6.06 20.73 -4.50
N LEU A 227 5.92 20.84 -5.82
CA LEU A 227 7.05 20.98 -6.76
C LEU A 227 7.43 22.44 -6.91
N ASP A 228 8.72 22.69 -7.13
CA ASP A 228 9.16 23.98 -7.63
C ASP A 228 8.78 24.16 -9.12
N ASP A 229 8.96 25.38 -9.64
CA ASP A 229 8.52 25.71 -11.00
C ASP A 229 9.29 24.92 -12.08
N ASP A 230 10.57 24.59 -11.83
CA ASP A 230 11.44 23.88 -12.78
C ASP A 230 11.08 22.38 -12.85
N ASP A 231 10.86 21.75 -11.69
CA ASP A 231 10.36 20.37 -11.58
C ASP A 231 8.94 20.26 -12.14
N TYR A 232 8.09 21.25 -11.86
CA TYR A 232 6.72 21.28 -12.38
C TYR A 232 6.69 21.33 -13.91
N GLN A 233 7.54 22.17 -14.53
CA GLN A 233 7.69 22.23 -15.97
C GLN A 233 8.28 20.93 -16.53
N SER A 234 9.29 20.37 -15.88
CA SER A 234 9.93 19.12 -16.31
C SER A 234 8.95 17.95 -16.36
N VAL A 235 8.05 17.84 -15.37
CA VAL A 235 6.98 16.83 -15.35
C VAL A 235 5.99 17.06 -16.51
N CYS A 236 5.61 18.31 -16.77
CA CYS A 236 4.72 18.65 -17.88
C CYS A 236 5.33 18.25 -19.24
N GLU A 237 6.59 18.61 -19.48
CA GLU A 237 7.32 18.26 -20.70
C GLU A 237 7.50 16.76 -20.85
N TYR A 238 7.80 16.05 -19.75
CA TYR A 238 7.93 14.60 -19.77
C TYR A 238 6.62 13.90 -20.15
N ILE A 239 5.48 14.34 -19.61
CA ILE A 239 4.17 13.77 -19.94
C ILE A 239 3.78 14.03 -21.40
N LYS A 240 4.12 15.21 -21.94
CA LYS A 240 3.95 15.52 -23.37
C LYS A 240 4.79 14.60 -24.26
N ALA A 241 6.04 14.35 -23.88
CA ALA A 241 6.96 13.49 -24.62
C ALA A 241 6.56 12.00 -24.57
N ASN A 242 5.82 11.59 -23.54
CA ASN A 242 5.42 10.20 -23.32
C ASN A 242 3.90 10.02 -23.37
N PRO A 243 3.27 10.04 -24.55
CA PRO A 243 1.81 9.87 -24.68
C PRO A 243 1.34 8.48 -24.23
N ALA A 244 2.24 7.49 -24.18
CA ALA A 244 1.94 6.13 -23.74
C ALA A 244 1.70 5.99 -22.22
N LEU A 245 2.08 6.98 -21.38
CA LEU A 245 1.82 6.89 -19.94
C LEU A 245 0.31 6.85 -19.69
N ALA A 246 -0.16 5.85 -18.95
CA ALA A 246 -1.56 5.74 -18.62
C ALA A 246 -1.85 6.43 -17.28
N PHE A 247 -2.97 7.13 -17.17
CA PHE A 247 -3.47 7.65 -15.88
C PHE A 247 -4.80 6.98 -15.50
N PRO A 248 -4.80 5.69 -15.11
CA PRO A 248 -6.02 4.99 -14.72
C PRO A 248 -6.78 5.70 -13.60
N SER A 249 -8.11 5.67 -13.68
CA SER A 249 -8.97 6.29 -12.67
C SER A 249 -9.01 5.48 -11.39
N LEU A 250 -8.37 6.00 -10.34
CA LEU A 250 -8.45 5.42 -9.00
C LEU A 250 -9.85 5.49 -8.40
N ARG A 251 -10.68 6.45 -8.81
CA ARG A 251 -12.10 6.46 -8.42
C ARG A 251 -12.81 5.21 -8.93
N ARG A 252 -12.58 4.82 -10.17
CA ARG A 252 -13.14 3.57 -10.73
C ARG A 252 -12.54 2.33 -10.08
N LEU A 253 -11.26 2.36 -9.71
CA LEU A 253 -10.64 1.20 -9.09
C LEU A 253 -11.05 1.01 -7.62
N LEU A 254 -10.91 2.06 -6.81
CA LEU A 254 -11.01 2.00 -5.36
C LEU A 254 -12.39 2.40 -4.80
N ARG A 255 -13.17 3.20 -5.54
CA ARG A 255 -14.51 3.66 -5.12
C ARG A 255 -15.66 2.96 -5.85
N THR A 256 -15.39 2.01 -6.75
CA THR A 256 -16.48 1.19 -7.31
C THR A 256 -17.20 0.50 -6.17
N LYS A 257 -18.52 0.64 -6.14
CA LYS A 257 -19.32 0.09 -5.05
C LYS A 257 -19.17 -1.42 -5.07
N LYS A 258 -18.96 -2.02 -3.90
CA LYS A 258 -18.95 -3.48 -3.71
C LYS A 258 -20.06 -4.22 -4.48
N PRO A 259 -21.35 -3.78 -4.47
CA PRO A 259 -22.40 -4.43 -5.26
C PRO A 259 -22.14 -4.46 -6.77
N ASP A 260 -21.53 -3.42 -7.35
CA ASP A 260 -21.29 -3.33 -8.79
C ASP A 260 -20.23 -4.36 -9.22
N MET A 261 -19.15 -4.48 -8.45
CA MET A 261 -18.13 -5.51 -8.70
C MET A 261 -18.66 -6.92 -8.42
N GLN A 262 -19.51 -7.09 -7.41
CA GLN A 262 -20.17 -8.37 -7.16
C GLN A 262 -21.08 -8.77 -8.30
N ALA A 263 -21.82 -7.83 -8.90
CA ALA A 263 -22.65 -8.09 -10.07
C ALA A 263 -21.80 -8.60 -11.24
N ALA A 264 -20.64 -7.98 -11.51
CA ALA A 264 -19.72 -8.45 -12.55
C ALA A 264 -19.22 -9.88 -12.29
N VAL A 265 -18.89 -10.21 -11.04
CA VAL A 265 -18.48 -11.57 -10.65
C VAL A 265 -19.63 -12.57 -10.81
N HIS A 266 -20.86 -12.22 -10.40
CA HIS A 266 -22.03 -13.07 -10.60
C HIS A 266 -22.31 -13.32 -12.08
N VAL A 267 -22.14 -12.31 -12.95
CA VAL A 267 -22.25 -12.49 -14.40
C VAL A 267 -21.22 -13.50 -14.91
N LEU A 268 -19.97 -13.40 -14.46
CA LEU A 268 -18.94 -14.39 -14.82
C LEU A 268 -19.29 -15.80 -14.33
N GLN A 269 -19.75 -15.93 -13.08
CA GLN A 269 -20.18 -17.22 -12.53
C GLN A 269 -21.36 -17.82 -13.30
N HIS A 270 -22.35 -17.01 -13.67
CA HIS A 270 -23.46 -17.44 -14.52
C HIS A 270 -23.00 -17.87 -15.91
N THR A 271 -22.05 -17.14 -16.50
CA THR A 271 -21.45 -17.50 -17.79
C THR A 271 -20.76 -18.86 -17.71
N ILE A 272 -20.00 -19.12 -16.64
CA ILE A 272 -19.37 -20.43 -16.39
C ILE A 272 -20.44 -21.51 -16.26
N ALA A 273 -21.51 -21.26 -15.50
CA ALA A 273 -22.60 -22.22 -15.30
C ALA A 273 -23.35 -22.57 -16.60
N TRP A 274 -23.40 -21.66 -17.57
CA TRP A 274 -23.96 -21.92 -18.90
C TRP A 274 -23.04 -22.79 -19.76
N ILE A 275 -21.73 -22.67 -19.61
CA ILE A 275 -20.74 -23.42 -20.38
C ILE A 275 -20.53 -24.82 -19.79
N ASP A 276 -20.24 -24.89 -18.49
CA ASP A 276 -19.96 -26.11 -17.74
C ASP A 276 -20.49 -26.00 -16.30
N ARG A 277 -21.56 -26.75 -16.03
CA ARG A 277 -22.21 -26.75 -14.72
C ARG A 277 -21.29 -27.29 -13.62
N ASP A 278 -20.41 -28.24 -13.93
CA ASP A 278 -19.51 -28.84 -12.94
C ASP A 278 -18.45 -27.83 -12.48
N SER A 279 -17.91 -27.02 -13.41
CA SER A 279 -17.00 -25.92 -13.06
C SER A 279 -17.68 -24.87 -12.19
N ALA A 280 -18.97 -24.59 -12.41
CA ALA A 280 -19.71 -23.66 -11.55
C ALA A 280 -19.93 -24.23 -10.14
N LEU A 281 -20.25 -25.51 -9.99
CA LEU A 281 -20.37 -26.15 -8.66
C LEU A 281 -19.04 -26.12 -7.90
N ALA A 282 -17.92 -26.34 -8.59
CA ALA A 282 -16.60 -26.29 -7.99
C ALA A 282 -16.21 -24.88 -7.46
N ILE A 283 -16.85 -23.81 -7.95
CA ILE A 283 -16.68 -22.45 -7.42
C ILE A 283 -17.34 -22.31 -6.04
N ASP A 284 -18.51 -22.93 -5.85
CA ASP A 284 -19.31 -22.88 -4.62
C ASP A 284 -18.71 -23.77 -3.51
N GLU A 285 -18.02 -24.84 -3.88
CA GLU A 285 -17.33 -25.75 -2.96
C GLU A 285 -16.03 -25.18 -2.37
N VAL A 286 -15.54 -24.04 -2.87
CA VAL A 286 -14.30 -23.42 -2.38
C VAL A 286 -14.46 -23.03 -0.91
N ASN A 287 -13.58 -23.57 -0.06
CA ASN A 287 -13.56 -23.28 1.37
C ASN A 287 -13.59 -21.75 1.64
N PRO A 288 -14.63 -21.22 2.31
CA PRO A 288 -14.77 -19.79 2.53
C PRO A 288 -13.65 -19.21 3.41
N LYS A 289 -13.02 -20.04 4.25
CA LYS A 289 -11.90 -19.67 5.14
C LYS A 289 -10.53 -19.74 4.47
N SER A 290 -10.43 -20.29 3.25
CA SER A 290 -9.16 -20.26 2.51
C SER A 290 -8.77 -18.82 2.22
N LYS A 291 -7.54 -18.45 2.58
CA LYS A 291 -6.98 -17.12 2.32
C LYS A 291 -6.60 -16.93 0.85
N ASN A 292 -6.32 -18.02 0.16
CA ASN A 292 -5.80 -18.04 -1.21
C ASN A 292 -6.73 -18.92 -2.04
N LYS A 293 -7.83 -18.32 -2.52
CA LYS A 293 -8.85 -19.02 -3.32
C LYS A 293 -8.45 -19.00 -4.80
N PRO A 294 -8.72 -20.06 -5.58
CA PRO A 294 -8.50 -20.05 -7.03
C PRO A 294 -9.32 -18.93 -7.71
N LEU A 295 -8.82 -18.33 -8.80
CA LEU A 295 -9.52 -17.22 -9.46
C LEU A 295 -10.77 -17.71 -10.20
N VAL A 296 -11.78 -16.86 -10.35
CA VAL A 296 -12.98 -17.22 -11.12
C VAL A 296 -12.64 -17.52 -12.58
N ARG A 297 -11.63 -16.83 -13.14
CA ARG A 297 -11.17 -17.07 -14.52
C ARG A 297 -10.61 -18.47 -14.74
N GLU A 298 -10.03 -19.11 -13.72
CA GLU A 298 -9.42 -20.44 -13.85
C GLU A 298 -10.51 -21.50 -14.13
N TYR A 299 -11.68 -21.34 -13.52
CA TYR A 299 -12.87 -22.15 -13.81
C TYR A 299 -13.45 -21.81 -15.18
N LEU A 300 -13.43 -20.54 -15.60
CA LEU A 300 -13.85 -20.17 -16.94
C LEU A 300 -12.95 -20.78 -18.02
N SER A 301 -11.63 -20.72 -17.84
CA SER A 301 -10.66 -21.38 -18.74
C SER A 301 -10.96 -22.88 -18.82
N THR A 302 -11.10 -23.54 -17.67
CA THR A 302 -11.43 -24.97 -17.59
C THR A 302 -12.75 -25.29 -18.32
N ALA A 303 -13.78 -24.47 -18.13
CA ALA A 303 -15.07 -24.65 -18.79
C ALA A 303 -14.96 -24.48 -20.33
N LEU A 304 -14.20 -23.47 -20.79
CA LEU A 304 -13.95 -23.23 -22.21
C LEU A 304 -13.12 -24.35 -22.84
N ASP A 305 -12.10 -24.85 -22.14
CA ASP A 305 -11.26 -25.96 -22.60
C ASP A 305 -12.09 -27.25 -22.77
N LYS A 306 -12.98 -27.54 -21.81
CA LYS A 306 -13.95 -28.65 -21.92
C LYS A 306 -14.90 -28.47 -23.12
N LEU A 307 -15.41 -27.26 -23.33
CA LEU A 307 -16.29 -26.95 -24.46
C LEU A 307 -15.56 -27.10 -25.81
N ALA A 308 -14.32 -26.64 -25.90
CA ALA A 308 -13.48 -26.78 -27.09
C ALA A 308 -13.21 -28.26 -27.39
N ALA A 309 -12.82 -29.03 -26.38
CA ALA A 309 -12.60 -30.48 -26.50
C ALA A 309 -13.88 -31.22 -26.95
N ALA A 310 -15.04 -30.88 -26.39
CA ALA A 310 -16.33 -31.47 -26.79
C ALA A 310 -16.72 -31.13 -28.24
N ARG A 311 -16.20 -30.03 -28.78
CA ARG A 311 -16.41 -29.59 -30.17
C ARG A 311 -15.34 -30.09 -31.15
N GLY A 312 -14.34 -30.85 -30.67
CA GLY A 312 -13.23 -31.32 -31.50
C GLY A 312 -12.30 -30.20 -31.98
N LEU A 313 -12.32 -29.04 -31.30
CA LEU A 313 -11.33 -27.98 -31.52
C LEU A 313 -10.12 -28.33 -30.65
N GLU A 314 -8.98 -28.67 -31.28
CA GLU A 314 -7.75 -28.89 -30.53
C GLU A 314 -7.39 -27.67 -29.69
N ALA A 315 -6.94 -27.94 -28.45
CA ALA A 315 -6.57 -26.93 -27.48
C ALA A 315 -5.45 -26.04 -28.02
N GLY A 316 -5.76 -24.77 -28.27
CA GLY A 316 -4.77 -23.80 -28.70
C GLY A 316 -5.38 -22.43 -28.89
N TYR A 317 -5.43 -21.63 -27.82
CA TYR A 317 -5.37 -20.19 -28.02
C TYR A 317 -4.03 -19.87 -28.70
N PRO A 318 -3.99 -19.07 -29.78
CA PRO A 318 -2.73 -18.50 -30.24
C PRO A 318 -2.17 -17.65 -29.09
N GLN A 319 -0.92 -17.89 -28.72
CA GLN A 319 -0.18 -16.92 -27.92
C GLN A 319 0.14 -15.75 -28.84
N ASP A 320 -0.57 -14.64 -28.66
CA ASP A 320 -0.14 -13.30 -29.09
C ASP A 320 0.08 -12.43 -27.83
#